data_AF-A0A183ICE6-F1
#
_entry.id   AF-A0A183ICE6-F1
#
_cell.length_a   1.000
_cell.length_b   1.000
_cell.length_c   1.000
_cell.angle_alpha   90.00
_cell.angle_beta   90.00
_cell.angle_gamma   90.00
#
_symmetry.space_group_name_H-M   'P 1'
#
loop_
_entity.id
_entity.type
_entity.pdbx_description
1 polymer ?
#
loop_
_entity_poly.entity_id
_entity_poly.type
_entity_poly.pdbx_seq_one_letter_code
_entity_poly.pdbx_strand_id
1 'polypeptide(L)'
;SSSGCITSLRHPLLVRILIIINVYCKFKAIYYDLHFIRVDKLEIRINCPHSFATTTNPVTVTDSKLILLPCLPCFTFSSLNSRVSEVEKGEDTVHVYKDGYKIEYFGIVDPHYFVSWILDIPDDPLVIINSKHTANEWSSLKDSHVRMIGYFSPGSEELKDFEEAAEDFMGEIRFFAVVDTFWARSMGITKLGEVRMYRPFDSNPLVAPHTVDTEEEFEEWVNENREPVMQQLTYENYFNVWKDPEPDERMIVAFCDDEEEDGEALFNLLKQINRDNAQYAGRLEILLIDPDDFPLMIDEWESMFGIEIEEGPQLGLVDISDREGVWFDMTQLNLKESNEYEAQNLEVLQAWIDQIMEGSINNDFHESSCTSVRKRGEL
;
A
#
# COMPACT_ATOMS: atom_id res chain seq x y z
N SER A 1 68.32 14.01 -6.50
CA SER A 1 67.82 12.74 -5.93
C SER A 1 66.98 13.07 -4.72
N SER A 2 65.67 13.10 -4.89
CA SER A 2 64.71 13.37 -3.81
C SER A 2 63.43 12.60 -4.12
N SER A 3 63.32 11.46 -3.46
CA SER A 3 62.12 10.65 -3.30
C SER A 3 61.15 11.32 -2.31
N GLY A 4 59.86 11.35 -2.62
CA GLY A 4 58.79 11.86 -1.77
C GLY A 4 57.41 11.75 -2.45
N CYS A 5 56.48 11.06 -1.80
CA CYS A 5 55.15 10.60 -2.24
C CYS A 5 54.10 11.73 -2.20
N ILE A 6 53.21 11.85 -3.20
CA ILE A 6 51.87 12.47 -3.06
C ILE A 6 50.83 11.72 -3.93
N THR A 7 49.79 11.29 -3.22
CA THR A 7 48.45 10.81 -3.58
C THR A 7 47.82 11.34 -4.87
N SER A 8 47.17 10.44 -5.63
CA SER A 8 46.12 10.79 -6.61
C SER A 8 44.81 10.13 -6.18
N LEU A 9 43.83 10.98 -5.89
CA LEU A 9 42.50 10.64 -5.42
C LEU A 9 41.76 9.76 -6.44
N ARG A 10 41.12 8.68 -5.96
CA ARG A 10 40.02 8.03 -6.68
C ARG A 10 38.86 9.03 -6.75
N HIS A 11 38.54 9.53 -7.94
CA HIS A 11 37.28 10.21 -8.18
C HIS A 11 36.11 9.22 -8.00
N PRO A 12 35.01 9.60 -7.33
CA PRO A 12 33.81 8.77 -7.26
C PRO A 12 33.18 8.67 -8.65
N LEU A 13 32.90 7.44 -9.10
CA LEU A 13 32.14 7.16 -10.31
C LEU A 13 30.71 7.71 -10.13
N LEU A 14 30.37 8.77 -10.86
CA LEU A 14 28.99 9.22 -11.03
C LEU A 14 28.23 8.16 -11.84
N VAL A 15 27.26 7.49 -11.22
CA VAL A 15 26.30 6.64 -11.92
C VAL A 15 25.12 7.53 -12.28
N ARG A 16 25.00 7.94 -13.54
CA ARG A 16 23.82 8.65 -14.04
C ARG A 16 22.73 7.63 -14.36
N ILE A 17 21.61 7.71 -13.67
CA ILE A 17 20.40 6.94 -13.98
C ILE A 17 19.58 7.77 -14.97
N LEU A 18 19.42 7.27 -16.19
CA LEU A 18 18.57 7.88 -17.22
C LEU A 18 17.23 7.17 -17.19
N ILE A 19 16.18 7.87 -16.75
CA ILE A 19 14.81 7.36 -16.74
C ILE A 19 14.06 8.08 -17.86
N ILE A 20 13.68 7.34 -18.91
CA ILE A 20 12.90 7.88 -20.04
C ILE A 20 11.45 7.45 -19.83
N ILE A 21 10.66 8.28 -19.17
CA ILE A 21 9.23 8.04 -18.98
C ILE A 21 8.49 8.66 -20.17
N ASN A 22 7.79 7.82 -20.94
CA ASN A 22 6.96 8.27 -22.04
C ASN A 22 5.52 8.48 -21.53
N VAL A 23 5.25 9.67 -21.01
CA VAL A 23 3.89 10.10 -20.68
C VAL A 23 3.43 11.07 -21.77
N TYR A 24 2.39 10.69 -22.51
CA TYR A 24 1.70 11.53 -23.51
C TYR A 24 2.60 12.20 -24.58
N CYS A 25 3.57 11.49 -25.16
CA CYS A 25 4.38 12.00 -26.29
C CYS A 25 5.02 13.39 -26.06
N LYS A 26 5.39 13.74 -24.82
CA LYS A 26 6.39 14.79 -24.56
C LYS A 26 7.63 14.13 -23.98
N PHE A 27 8.68 14.03 -24.78
CA PHE A 27 10.00 13.65 -24.29
C PHE A 27 10.45 14.63 -23.21
N LYS A 28 10.33 14.23 -21.95
CA LYS A 28 10.97 14.93 -20.84
C LYS A 28 12.05 14.00 -20.31
N ALA A 29 13.27 14.18 -20.78
CA ALA A 29 14.43 13.55 -20.16
C ALA A 29 14.64 14.22 -18.81
N ILE A 30 14.37 13.50 -17.73
CA ILE A 30 14.65 13.96 -16.37
C ILE A 30 15.97 13.31 -15.97
N TYR A 31 16.99 14.13 -15.77
CA TYR A 31 18.31 13.68 -15.32
C TYR A 31 18.33 13.75 -13.80
N TYR A 32 18.48 12.60 -13.14
CA TYR A 32 18.82 12.55 -11.72
C TYR A 32 20.31 12.28 -11.58
N ASP A 33 21.04 13.19 -10.93
CA ASP A 33 22.39 12.92 -10.41
C ASP A 33 22.22 12.19 -9.06
N LEU A 34 21.92 10.89 -9.11
CA LEU A 34 21.88 10.03 -7.92
C LEU A 34 23.29 9.51 -7.62
N HIS A 35 23.80 9.81 -6.43
CA HIS A 35 25.05 9.27 -5.96
C HIS A 35 24.85 7.83 -5.45
N PHE A 36 25.53 6.87 -6.10
CA PHE A 36 25.74 5.48 -5.68
C PHE A 36 24.48 4.61 -5.48
N ILE A 37 23.93 4.04 -6.55
CA ILE A 37 23.10 2.82 -6.45
C ILE A 37 23.51 1.84 -7.57
N ARG A 38 23.80 0.60 -7.19
CA ARG A 38 24.18 -0.49 -8.09
C ARG A 38 22.99 -1.46 -8.21
N VAL A 39 22.09 -1.21 -9.17
CA VAL A 39 20.96 -2.13 -9.50
C VAL A 39 21.41 -3.15 -10.55
N ASP A 40 21.62 -4.42 -10.18
CA ASP A 40 22.29 -5.39 -11.07
C ASP A 40 21.37 -6.01 -12.15
N LYS A 41 20.03 -6.00 -12.00
CA LYS A 41 19.03 -6.33 -13.06
C LYS A 41 17.63 -5.73 -12.76
N LEU A 42 17.10 -4.86 -13.63
CA LEU A 42 15.74 -4.33 -13.52
C LEU A 42 15.16 -4.14 -14.93
N GLU A 43 14.00 -4.72 -15.22
CA GLU A 43 13.25 -4.50 -16.47
C GLU A 43 11.85 -3.96 -16.13
N ILE A 44 11.46 -2.81 -16.67
CA ILE A 44 10.17 -2.18 -16.37
C ILE A 44 9.33 -2.13 -17.65
N ARG A 45 8.09 -2.61 -17.61
CA ARG A 45 7.17 -2.60 -18.76
C ARG A 45 5.93 -1.79 -18.41
N ILE A 46 5.62 -0.81 -19.25
CA ILE A 46 4.42 0.02 -19.13
C ILE A 46 3.51 -0.30 -20.32
N ASN A 47 2.26 -0.70 -20.04
CA ASN A 47 1.23 -0.88 -21.06
C ASN A 47 0.43 0.43 -21.15
N CYS A 48 0.27 0.98 -22.36
CA CYS A 48 -0.54 2.19 -22.58
C CYS A 48 -1.54 1.97 -23.73
N PRO A 49 -2.82 2.38 -23.57
CA PRO A 49 -3.89 2.13 -24.55
C PRO A 49 -3.86 3.06 -25.77
N HIS A 50 -3.04 4.13 -25.77
CA HIS A 50 -3.00 5.07 -26.90
C HIS A 50 -1.95 4.73 -27.97
N SER A 51 -2.46 4.35 -29.15
CA SER A 51 -1.69 3.98 -30.33
C SER A 51 -0.99 5.17 -31.01
N PHE A 52 0.34 5.23 -31.02
CA PHE A 52 1.09 6.00 -32.02
C PHE A 52 2.41 5.33 -32.43
N ALA A 53 2.72 5.42 -33.72
CA ALA A 53 3.83 4.74 -34.38
C ALA A 53 5.21 5.20 -33.85
N THR A 54 6.05 4.23 -33.45
CA THR A 54 7.43 4.43 -33.01
C THR A 54 8.35 4.69 -34.21
N THR A 55 9.13 5.77 -34.15
CA THR A 55 10.37 5.89 -34.93
C THR A 55 11.52 5.59 -33.97
N THR A 56 12.10 4.41 -34.07
CA THR A 56 13.26 4.01 -33.29
C THR A 56 14.53 4.59 -33.90
N ASN A 57 15.16 5.56 -33.23
CA ASN A 57 16.57 5.87 -33.46
C ASN A 57 17.38 5.31 -32.26
N PRO A 58 18.41 4.49 -32.50
CA PRO A 58 19.24 3.97 -31.42
C PRO A 58 20.13 5.10 -30.88
N VAL A 59 19.97 5.44 -29.60
CA VAL A 59 20.93 6.27 -28.87
C VAL A 59 21.94 5.33 -28.21
N THR A 60 23.18 5.35 -28.69
CA THR A 60 24.31 4.70 -28.02
C THR A 60 24.79 5.55 -26.85
N VAL A 61 24.59 5.08 -25.62
CA VAL A 61 25.21 5.64 -24.41
C VAL A 61 26.20 4.63 -23.85
N THR A 62 27.46 5.02 -23.76
CA THR A 62 28.53 4.26 -23.11
C THR A 62 28.61 4.65 -21.64
N ASP A 63 28.66 3.65 -20.76
CA ASP A 63 28.89 3.74 -19.31
C ASP A 63 27.78 4.37 -18.44
N SER A 64 26.53 3.91 -18.60
CA SER A 64 25.42 4.21 -17.68
C SER A 64 24.58 2.95 -17.45
N LYS A 65 24.14 2.68 -16.21
CA LYS A 65 23.13 1.63 -15.95
C LYS A 65 21.81 2.12 -16.54
N LEU A 66 21.37 1.43 -17.57
CA LEU A 66 20.22 1.80 -18.39
C LEU A 66 18.98 1.12 -17.80
N ILE A 67 18.07 1.88 -17.19
CA ILE A 67 16.70 1.42 -16.95
C ILE A 67 15.96 1.63 -18.27
N LEU A 68 15.75 0.54 -19.01
CA LEU A 68 14.93 0.59 -20.23
C LEU A 68 13.47 0.54 -19.80
N LEU A 69 12.71 1.55 -20.20
CA LEU A 69 11.24 1.61 -20.11
C LEU A 69 10.65 1.37 -21.52
N PRO A 70 10.61 0.13 -22.03
CA PRO A 70 9.84 -0.16 -23.23
C PRO A 70 8.34 0.00 -22.94
N CYS A 71 7.69 0.95 -23.61
CA CYS A 71 6.23 0.89 -23.80
C CYS A 71 5.94 -0.27 -24.77
N LEU A 72 5.19 -1.27 -24.32
CA LEU A 72 4.70 -2.32 -25.22
C LEU A 72 3.43 -1.81 -25.91
N PRO A 73 3.44 -1.57 -27.24
CA PRO A 73 2.19 -1.37 -27.95
C PRO A 73 1.37 -2.67 -27.88
N CYS A 74 0.03 -2.55 -27.80
CA CYS A 74 -0.96 -3.64 -27.78
C CYS A 74 -0.90 -4.68 -28.95
N PHE A 75 0.13 -4.64 -29.79
CA PHE A 75 0.38 -5.57 -30.88
C PHE A 75 1.70 -6.34 -30.67
N THR A 76 1.54 -7.54 -30.11
CA THR A 76 2.40 -8.75 -30.11
C THR A 76 3.85 -8.62 -30.62
N PHE A 77 4.81 -9.09 -29.81
CA PHE A 77 5.97 -9.82 -30.33
C PHE A 77 6.28 -11.06 -29.48
N SER A 78 5.96 -12.22 -30.06
CA SER A 78 6.51 -13.52 -29.70
C SER A 78 8.02 -13.55 -29.97
N SER A 79 8.79 -14.08 -29.02
CA SER A 79 10.24 -14.36 -29.05
C SER A 79 11.14 -13.36 -28.32
N LEU A 80 11.12 -13.41 -26.98
CA LEU A 80 12.32 -13.25 -26.15
C LEU A 80 12.12 -14.01 -24.82
N ASN A 81 12.74 -15.20 -24.74
CA ASN A 81 12.80 -16.13 -23.61
C ASN A 81 11.47 -16.62 -22.99
N SER A 82 11.28 -17.93 -23.04
CA SER A 82 10.08 -18.70 -22.66
C SER A 82 9.79 -18.78 -21.15
N ARG A 83 9.83 -17.65 -20.42
CA ARG A 83 9.51 -17.61 -18.97
C ARG A 83 8.63 -16.43 -18.53
N VAL A 84 8.26 -15.52 -19.43
CA VAL A 84 7.42 -14.37 -19.05
C VAL A 84 5.99 -14.64 -19.52
N SER A 85 5.09 -14.79 -18.55
CA SER A 85 3.66 -15.01 -18.76
C SER A 85 3.00 -13.86 -19.53
N GLU A 86 1.90 -14.20 -20.18
CA GLU A 86 1.13 -13.33 -21.07
C GLU A 86 0.62 -12.11 -20.29
N VAL A 87 1.02 -10.90 -20.70
CA VAL A 87 0.46 -9.65 -20.17
C VAL A 87 -0.97 -9.53 -20.71
N GLU A 88 -1.96 -9.61 -19.82
CA GLU A 88 -3.36 -9.46 -20.21
C GLU A 88 -3.63 -8.06 -20.80
N LYS A 89 -4.44 -8.02 -21.86
CA LYS A 89 -4.82 -6.77 -22.55
C LYS A 89 -5.95 -6.10 -21.75
N GLY A 90 -5.74 -4.89 -21.25
CA GLY A 90 -6.88 -4.09 -20.79
C GLY A 90 -6.56 -2.79 -20.07
N GLU A 91 -5.53 -2.76 -19.22
CA GLU A 91 -5.42 -1.71 -18.20
C GLU A 91 -4.07 -0.98 -18.24
N ASP A 92 -4.08 0.30 -17.85
CA ASP A 92 -2.91 1.15 -17.62
C ASP A 92 -2.12 0.65 -16.39
N THR A 93 -1.54 -0.54 -16.49
CA THR A 93 -0.80 -1.20 -15.40
C THR A 93 0.70 -1.13 -15.64
N VAL A 94 1.43 -0.84 -14.56
CA VAL A 94 2.89 -0.81 -14.57
C VAL A 94 3.40 -2.11 -13.96
N HIS A 95 4.22 -2.81 -14.71
CA HIS A 95 4.80 -4.09 -14.31
C HIS A 95 6.31 -3.97 -14.20
N VAL A 96 6.85 -4.27 -13.03
CA VAL A 96 8.28 -4.29 -12.76
C VAL A 96 8.75 -5.73 -12.65
N TYR A 97 9.80 -6.06 -13.40
CA TYR A 97 10.48 -7.35 -13.32
C TYR A 97 11.81 -7.16 -12.60
N LYS A 98 11.90 -7.66 -11.37
CA LYS A 98 13.10 -7.64 -10.55
C LYS A 98 13.54 -9.07 -10.26
N ASP A 99 14.75 -9.43 -10.69
CA ASP A 99 15.34 -10.77 -10.55
C ASP A 99 14.51 -11.99 -11.01
N GLY A 100 13.45 -11.75 -11.79
CA GLY A 100 12.57 -12.79 -12.34
C GLY A 100 11.14 -12.68 -11.82
N TYR A 101 10.93 -11.94 -10.74
CA TYR A 101 9.63 -11.70 -10.11
C TYR A 101 8.88 -10.59 -10.82
N LYS A 102 7.59 -10.82 -11.07
CA LYS A 102 6.66 -9.83 -11.63
C LYS A 102 6.02 -9.10 -10.45
N ILE A 103 6.21 -7.79 -10.38
CA ILE A 103 5.65 -6.92 -9.37
C ILE A 103 4.72 -5.94 -10.06
N GLU A 104 3.47 -5.88 -9.60
CA GLU A 104 2.49 -4.92 -10.10
C GLU A 104 2.58 -3.62 -9.29
N TYR A 105 2.63 -2.49 -10.00
CA TYR A 105 2.67 -1.18 -9.36
C TYR A 105 1.34 -0.47 -9.52
N PHE A 106 0.76 -0.13 -8.37
CA PHE A 106 -0.54 0.53 -8.24
C PHE A 106 -0.43 1.94 -7.63
N GLY A 107 0.78 2.50 -7.58
CA GLY A 107 1.01 3.83 -7.07
C GLY A 107 0.92 4.92 -8.14
N ILE A 108 1.03 6.16 -7.70
CA ILE A 108 1.02 7.32 -8.59
C ILE A 108 2.23 7.29 -9.52
N VAL A 109 2.00 7.41 -10.84
CA VAL A 109 3.05 7.43 -11.86
C VAL A 109 3.73 8.80 -11.93
N ASP A 110 4.28 9.23 -10.80
CA ASP A 110 5.18 10.38 -10.70
C ASP A 110 6.63 9.86 -10.61
N PRO A 111 7.59 10.47 -11.35
CA PRO A 111 8.96 9.96 -11.40
C PRO A 111 9.65 9.89 -10.03
N HIS A 112 9.33 10.78 -9.10
CA HIS A 112 9.96 10.79 -7.78
C HIS A 112 9.47 9.60 -6.94
N TYR A 113 8.16 9.42 -6.85
CA TYR A 113 7.53 8.34 -6.07
C TYR A 113 7.78 6.97 -6.69
N PHE A 114 7.69 6.86 -8.02
CA PHE A 114 7.94 5.60 -8.72
C PHE A 114 9.39 5.11 -8.53
N VAL A 115 10.37 6.03 -8.55
CA VAL A 115 11.77 5.67 -8.33
C VAL A 115 12.02 5.30 -6.88
N SER A 116 11.44 6.03 -5.92
CA SER A 116 11.54 5.67 -4.50
C SER A 116 11.02 4.25 -4.28
N TRP A 117 9.80 3.99 -4.75
CA TRP A 117 9.17 2.68 -4.63
C TRP A 117 10.03 1.56 -5.24
N ILE A 118 10.59 1.73 -6.44
CA ILE A 118 11.51 0.73 -7.05
C ILE A 118 12.74 0.46 -6.17
N LEU A 119 13.30 1.49 -5.54
CA LEU A 119 14.46 1.36 -4.67
C LEU A 119 14.13 0.70 -3.33
N ASP A 120 12.89 0.83 -2.88
CA ASP A 120 12.37 0.27 -1.63
C ASP A 120 11.93 -1.21 -1.79
N ILE A 121 11.77 -1.71 -3.02
CA ILE A 121 11.58 -3.14 -3.29
C ILE A 121 12.85 -3.90 -2.87
N PRO A 122 12.77 -4.89 -1.98
CA PRO A 122 13.92 -5.68 -1.56
C PRO A 122 14.48 -6.52 -2.71
N ASP A 123 15.77 -6.89 -2.65
CA ASP A 123 16.40 -7.74 -3.68
C ASP A 123 15.89 -9.19 -3.60
N ASP A 124 15.67 -9.68 -2.37
CA ASP A 124 15.12 -11.00 -2.10
C ASP A 124 13.66 -10.89 -1.62
N PRO A 125 12.78 -11.83 -1.97
CA PRO A 125 11.37 -11.84 -1.53
C PRO A 125 11.24 -12.02 -0.01
N LEU A 126 12.21 -12.69 0.62
CA LEU A 126 12.26 -12.98 2.05
C LEU A 126 13.49 -12.32 2.71
N VAL A 127 13.26 -11.46 3.71
CA VAL A 127 14.34 -10.80 4.46
C VAL A 127 14.64 -11.53 5.78
N ILE A 128 15.87 -12.05 5.93
CA ILE A 128 16.29 -12.70 7.19
C ILE A 128 16.71 -11.66 8.23
N ILE A 129 16.00 -11.62 9.36
CA ILE A 129 16.34 -10.74 10.48
C ILE A 129 17.51 -11.35 11.27
N ASN A 130 18.69 -10.78 11.07
CA ASN A 130 19.93 -11.18 11.76
C ASN A 130 20.71 -9.98 12.35
N SER A 131 20.23 -8.76 12.13
CA SER A 131 20.90 -7.53 12.52
C SER A 131 19.92 -6.48 13.04
N LYS A 132 20.44 -5.45 13.69
CA LYS A 132 19.62 -4.30 14.09
C LYS A 132 19.03 -3.55 12.88
N HIS A 133 19.70 -3.58 11.73
CA HIS A 133 19.22 -2.90 10.54
C HIS A 133 17.94 -3.56 10.01
N THR A 134 17.98 -4.88 9.80
CA THR A 134 16.81 -5.67 9.38
C THR A 134 15.68 -5.65 10.41
N ALA A 135 16.01 -5.58 11.70
CA ALA A 135 15.02 -5.43 12.77
C ALA A 135 14.34 -4.04 12.76
N ASN A 136 15.09 -3.00 12.40
CA ASN A 136 14.55 -1.65 12.26
C ASN A 136 13.64 -1.57 11.01
N GLU A 137 14.03 -2.20 9.91
CA GLU A 137 13.21 -2.33 8.69
C GLU A 137 11.86 -2.99 8.99
N TRP A 138 11.87 -4.12 9.70
CA TRP A 138 10.64 -4.75 10.20
C TRP A 138 9.75 -3.78 11.00
N SER A 139 10.38 -2.92 11.82
CA SER A 139 9.67 -2.00 12.71
C SER A 139 9.16 -0.75 11.99
N SER A 140 9.85 -0.27 10.94
CA SER A 140 9.44 0.91 10.17
C SER A 140 8.24 0.66 9.28
N LEU A 141 7.99 -0.60 8.92
CA LEU A 141 6.81 -1.04 8.16
C LEU A 141 5.56 -1.18 9.04
N LYS A 142 5.66 -0.84 10.32
CA LYS A 142 4.52 -0.87 11.24
C LYS A 142 3.45 0.12 10.78
N ASP A 143 2.19 -0.31 10.86
CA ASP A 143 1.00 0.49 10.57
C ASP A 143 0.87 0.97 9.10
N SER A 144 1.86 0.70 8.24
CA SER A 144 1.82 1.02 6.80
C SER A 144 1.65 -0.20 5.91
N HIS A 145 2.30 -1.32 6.23
CA HIS A 145 2.30 -2.51 5.39
C HIS A 145 1.79 -3.74 6.14
N VAL A 146 1.11 -4.61 5.39
CA VAL A 146 0.91 -6.01 5.78
C VAL A 146 2.28 -6.70 5.73
N ARG A 147 2.66 -7.34 6.83
CA ARG A 147 3.98 -7.95 6.97
C ARG A 147 3.91 -9.26 7.72
N MET A 148 4.78 -10.18 7.36
CA MET A 148 4.81 -11.54 7.90
C MET A 148 6.17 -11.87 8.46
N ILE A 149 6.19 -12.61 9.57
CA ILE A 149 7.41 -13.07 10.20
C ILE A 149 7.28 -14.53 10.65
N GLY A 150 8.20 -15.38 10.20
CA GLY A 150 8.29 -16.78 10.60
C GLY A 150 9.57 -17.11 11.36
N TYR A 151 9.49 -18.00 12.35
CA TYR A 151 10.67 -18.53 13.05
C TYR A 151 10.98 -19.95 12.62
N PHE A 152 12.07 -20.13 11.86
CA PHE A 152 12.44 -21.43 11.28
C PHE A 152 13.83 -21.89 11.69
N SER A 153 14.12 -23.16 11.42
CA SER A 153 15.49 -23.66 11.53
C SER A 153 16.27 -23.28 10.27
N PRO A 154 17.57 -22.94 10.36
CA PRO A 154 18.36 -22.64 9.18
C PRO A 154 18.36 -23.82 8.18
N GLY A 155 17.91 -23.56 6.94
CA GLY A 155 17.89 -24.55 5.86
C GLY A 155 16.84 -25.67 6.04
N SER A 156 15.77 -25.40 6.81
CA SER A 156 14.64 -26.32 6.90
C SER A 156 13.75 -26.25 5.66
N GLU A 157 12.95 -27.29 5.43
CA GLU A 157 12.02 -27.35 4.30
C GLU A 157 10.93 -26.28 4.42
N GLU A 158 10.44 -26.06 5.63
CA GLU A 158 9.41 -25.05 5.93
C GLU A 158 9.89 -23.62 5.67
N LEU A 159 11.19 -23.34 5.88
CA LEU A 159 11.77 -22.05 5.52
C LEU A 159 11.79 -21.83 4.02
N LYS A 160 12.05 -22.90 3.26
CA LYS A 160 12.10 -22.87 1.80
C LYS A 160 10.69 -22.68 1.23
N ASP A 161 9.71 -23.42 1.73
CA ASP A 161 8.31 -23.30 1.31
C ASP A 161 7.75 -21.91 1.64
N PHE A 162 8.16 -21.33 2.78
CA PHE A 162 7.83 -19.95 3.15
C PHE A 162 8.51 -18.90 2.26
N GLU A 163 9.72 -19.18 1.76
CA GLU A 163 10.44 -18.32 0.81
C GLU A 163 9.78 -18.37 -0.57
N GLU A 164 9.38 -19.56 -1.03
CA GLU A 164 8.68 -19.77 -2.31
C GLU A 164 7.32 -19.05 -2.31
N ALA A 165 6.52 -19.20 -1.24
CA ALA A 165 5.27 -18.45 -1.11
C ALA A 165 5.48 -16.91 -1.09
N ALA A 166 6.63 -16.42 -0.60
CA ALA A 166 6.92 -14.99 -0.58
C ALA A 166 7.16 -14.40 -1.99
N GLU A 167 7.53 -15.23 -2.97
CA GLU A 167 7.76 -14.82 -4.35
C GLU A 167 6.49 -14.24 -5.00
N ASP A 168 5.34 -14.84 -4.69
CA ASP A 168 4.04 -14.50 -5.27
C ASP A 168 3.45 -13.21 -4.71
N PHE A 169 3.84 -12.80 -3.51
CA PHE A 169 3.37 -11.57 -2.86
C PHE A 169 4.38 -10.42 -2.91
N MET A 170 5.42 -10.54 -3.73
CA MET A 170 6.49 -9.54 -3.79
C MET A 170 5.96 -8.17 -4.22
N GLY A 171 6.11 -7.18 -3.35
CA GLY A 171 5.63 -5.81 -3.56
C GLY A 171 4.35 -5.48 -2.78
N GLU A 172 3.48 -6.47 -2.57
CA GLU A 172 2.22 -6.32 -1.81
C GLU A 172 2.43 -6.56 -0.31
N ILE A 173 3.09 -7.66 0.04
CA ILE A 173 3.30 -8.07 1.44
C ILE A 173 4.80 -8.20 1.70
N ARG A 174 5.25 -7.79 2.89
CA ARG A 174 6.67 -7.88 3.28
C ARG A 174 6.93 -9.12 4.14
N PHE A 175 7.71 -10.06 3.61
CA PHE A 175 8.05 -11.32 4.27
C PHE A 175 9.39 -11.23 5.00
N PHE A 176 9.39 -11.71 6.24
CA PHE A 176 10.58 -11.79 7.09
C PHE A 176 10.72 -13.18 7.70
N ALA A 177 11.96 -13.60 7.90
CA ALA A 177 12.27 -14.81 8.65
C ALA A 177 13.28 -14.53 9.76
N VAL A 178 13.12 -15.20 10.90
CA VAL A 178 14.14 -15.31 11.93
C VAL A 178 14.62 -16.75 11.97
N VAL A 179 15.94 -16.91 12.07
CA VAL A 179 16.57 -18.24 12.24
C VAL A 179 17.35 -18.34 13.54
N ASP A 180 17.66 -17.18 14.16
CA ASP A 180 18.38 -17.11 15.43
C ASP A 180 17.40 -16.95 16.60
N THR A 181 17.58 -17.78 17.62
CA THR A 181 16.81 -17.75 18.87
C THR A 181 16.80 -16.38 19.57
N PHE A 182 17.89 -15.61 19.50
CA PHE A 182 18.00 -14.27 20.07
C PHE A 182 17.05 -13.30 19.37
N TRP A 183 17.07 -13.29 18.04
CA TRP A 183 16.20 -12.42 17.24
C TRP A 183 14.75 -12.85 17.32
N ALA A 184 14.46 -14.16 17.29
CA ALA A 184 13.10 -14.66 17.50
C ALA A 184 12.50 -14.17 18.82
N ARG A 185 13.25 -14.28 19.92
CA ARG A 185 12.84 -13.74 21.23
C ARG A 185 12.67 -12.23 21.21
N SER A 186 13.55 -11.49 20.53
CA SER A 186 13.43 -10.04 20.39
C SER A 186 12.17 -9.63 19.61
N MET A 187 11.71 -10.47 18.69
CA MET A 187 10.47 -10.27 17.92
C MET A 187 9.23 -10.85 18.63
N GLY A 188 9.40 -11.38 19.85
CA GLY A 188 8.30 -11.97 20.63
C GLY A 188 7.82 -13.33 20.11
N ILE A 189 8.58 -14.00 19.25
CA ILE A 189 8.30 -15.35 18.73
C ILE A 189 9.10 -16.35 19.54
N THR A 190 8.43 -17.38 20.07
CA THR A 190 9.06 -18.33 21.00
C THR A 190 9.04 -19.76 20.49
N LYS A 191 8.09 -20.11 19.63
CA LYS A 191 7.95 -21.46 19.09
C LYS A 191 8.55 -21.54 17.70
N LEU A 192 9.37 -22.55 17.47
CA LEU A 192 9.89 -22.89 16.15
C LEU A 192 8.72 -23.32 15.25
N GLY A 193 8.73 -22.88 13.99
CA GLY A 193 7.65 -23.06 13.02
C GLY A 193 6.47 -22.10 13.21
N GLU A 194 6.56 -21.13 14.12
CA GLU A 194 5.50 -20.14 14.31
C GLU A 194 5.64 -19.02 13.27
N VAL A 195 4.58 -18.84 12.48
CA VAL A 195 4.44 -17.75 11.50
C VAL A 195 3.36 -16.79 11.97
N ARG A 196 3.63 -15.50 11.83
CA ARG A 196 2.74 -14.42 12.25
C ARG A 196 2.55 -13.40 11.14
N MET A 197 1.31 -13.00 10.91
CA MET A 197 0.96 -11.87 10.04
C MET A 197 0.55 -10.67 10.90
N TYR A 198 1.06 -9.50 10.53
CA TYR A 198 0.72 -8.22 11.12
C TYR A 198 0.10 -7.36 10.04
N ARG A 199 -1.17 -7.03 10.20
CA ARG A 199 -1.86 -6.05 9.38
C ARG A 199 -1.59 -4.64 9.92
N PRO A 200 -1.71 -3.59 9.09
CA PRO A 200 -1.71 -2.21 9.55
C PRO A 200 -2.65 -2.00 10.75
N PHE A 201 -2.19 -1.24 11.76
CA PHE A 201 -2.96 -0.81 12.94
C PHE A 201 -3.51 -1.90 13.87
N ASP A 202 -3.34 -3.18 13.53
CA ASP A 202 -3.70 -4.30 14.39
C ASP A 202 -2.82 -4.36 15.65
N SER A 203 -3.45 -4.57 16.80
CA SER A 203 -2.72 -4.72 18.06
C SER A 203 -2.05 -6.08 18.20
N ASN A 204 -2.69 -7.13 17.68
CA ASN A 204 -2.22 -8.50 17.81
C ASN A 204 -2.04 -9.12 16.43
N PRO A 205 -0.95 -9.86 16.20
CA PRO A 205 -0.78 -10.57 14.95
C PRO A 205 -1.73 -11.77 14.84
N LEU A 206 -2.06 -12.12 13.60
CA LEU A 206 -2.64 -13.41 13.27
C LEU A 206 -1.54 -14.46 13.30
N VAL A 207 -1.77 -15.59 13.97
CA VAL A 207 -0.82 -16.70 14.04
C VAL A 207 -1.29 -17.77 13.07
N ALA A 208 -0.42 -18.15 12.14
CA ALA A 208 -0.73 -19.21 11.19
C ALA A 208 -0.99 -20.54 11.93
N PRO A 209 -2.04 -21.30 11.55
CA PRO A 209 -2.25 -22.64 12.08
C PRO A 209 -1.05 -23.55 11.82
N HIS A 210 -0.85 -24.56 12.68
CA HIS A 210 0.20 -25.57 12.47
C HIS A 210 0.03 -26.44 11.23
N THR A 211 -1.14 -26.36 10.58
CA THR A 211 -1.43 -27.05 9.31
C THR A 211 -0.97 -26.26 8.11
N VAL A 212 -0.51 -25.02 8.28
CA VAL A 212 0.05 -24.22 7.20
C VAL A 212 1.56 -24.44 7.24
N ASP A 213 2.03 -25.43 6.48
CA ASP A 213 3.45 -25.79 6.44
C ASP A 213 4.03 -25.97 5.02
N THR A 214 3.20 -25.83 3.98
CA THR A 214 3.60 -25.85 2.57
C THR A 214 3.40 -24.51 1.86
N GLU A 215 4.03 -24.33 0.69
CA GLU A 215 3.91 -23.14 -0.19
C GLU A 215 2.44 -22.79 -0.48
N GLU A 216 1.68 -23.73 -1.05
CA GLU A 216 0.27 -23.54 -1.41
C GLU A 216 -0.61 -23.17 -0.20
N GLU A 217 -0.34 -23.76 0.96
CA GLU A 217 -1.09 -23.45 2.18
C GLU A 217 -0.74 -22.06 2.74
N PHE A 218 0.52 -21.63 2.62
CA PHE A 218 0.90 -20.26 2.98
C PHE A 218 0.20 -19.27 2.08
N GLU A 219 0.18 -19.50 0.76
CA GLU A 219 -0.50 -18.64 -0.20
C GLU A 219 -2.00 -18.53 0.08
N GLU A 220 -2.69 -19.65 0.30
CA GLU A 220 -4.11 -19.67 0.63
C GLU A 220 -4.37 -18.89 1.93
N TRP A 221 -3.59 -19.17 2.99
CA TRP A 221 -3.73 -18.49 4.26
C TRP A 221 -3.49 -16.99 4.15
N VAL A 222 -2.52 -16.57 3.34
CA VAL A 222 -2.22 -15.15 3.12
C VAL A 222 -3.36 -14.46 2.40
N ASN A 223 -3.86 -15.03 1.30
CA ASN A 223 -4.98 -14.47 0.55
C ASN A 223 -6.24 -14.32 1.40
N GLU A 224 -6.53 -15.27 2.28
CA GLU A 224 -7.70 -15.20 3.17
C GLU A 224 -7.59 -14.14 4.27
N ASN A 225 -6.37 -13.75 4.66
CA ASN A 225 -6.15 -12.97 5.89
C ASN A 225 -5.45 -11.62 5.67
N ARG A 226 -4.93 -11.33 4.46
CA ARG A 226 -4.13 -10.14 4.17
C ARG A 226 -4.88 -8.82 4.32
N GLU A 227 -6.19 -8.82 4.02
CA GLU A 227 -6.97 -7.57 3.98
C GLU A 227 -7.12 -6.97 5.39
N PRO A 228 -6.69 -5.72 5.62
CA PRO A 228 -6.84 -5.05 6.90
C PRO A 228 -8.27 -4.52 7.11
N VAL A 229 -8.61 -4.23 8.37
CA VAL A 229 -9.82 -3.43 8.65
C VAL A 229 -9.54 -1.95 8.39
N MET A 230 -8.34 -1.47 8.74
CA MET A 230 -7.95 -0.08 8.56
C MET A 230 -6.62 0.01 7.81
N GLN A 231 -6.54 0.89 6.82
CA GLN A 231 -5.32 1.18 6.07
C GLN A 231 -5.17 2.67 5.79
N GLN A 232 -3.93 3.12 5.61
CA GLN A 232 -3.65 4.51 5.22
C GLN A 232 -3.45 4.59 3.70
N LEU A 233 -4.05 5.62 3.10
CA LEU A 233 -3.81 5.96 1.71
C LEU A 233 -2.41 6.57 1.58
N THR A 234 -1.62 6.02 0.66
CA THR A 234 -0.26 6.45 0.37
C THR A 234 -0.09 6.61 -1.13
N TYR A 235 1.00 7.24 -1.55
CA TYR A 235 1.35 7.32 -2.96
C TYR A 235 1.61 5.96 -3.62
N GLU A 236 1.88 4.92 -2.84
CA GLU A 236 2.21 3.57 -3.34
C GLU A 236 0.98 2.70 -3.58
N ASN A 237 -0.07 2.84 -2.76
CA ASN A 237 -1.32 2.09 -2.87
C ASN A 237 -2.48 2.91 -3.46
N TYR A 238 -2.24 4.17 -3.86
CA TYR A 238 -3.27 5.10 -4.30
C TYR A 238 -4.26 4.51 -5.29
N PHE A 239 -3.82 3.88 -6.39
CA PHE A 239 -4.74 3.28 -7.35
C PHE A 239 -5.26 1.92 -6.90
N ASN A 240 -4.53 1.19 -6.05
CA ASN A 240 -4.96 -0.13 -5.58
C ASN A 240 -6.30 -0.03 -4.84
N VAL A 241 -6.44 0.99 -4.00
CA VAL A 241 -7.65 1.25 -3.20
C VAL A 241 -8.89 1.51 -4.07
N TRP A 242 -8.71 2.06 -5.28
CA TRP A 242 -9.83 2.40 -6.17
C TRP A 242 -9.98 1.41 -7.33
N LYS A 243 -9.19 0.33 -7.36
CA LYS A 243 -9.11 -0.58 -8.50
C LYS A 243 -10.22 -1.63 -8.42
N ASP A 244 -10.87 -1.87 -9.56
CA ASP A 244 -11.82 -2.97 -9.77
C ASP A 244 -12.85 -3.14 -8.63
N PRO A 245 -13.58 -2.07 -8.24
CA PRO A 245 -14.49 -2.16 -7.12
C PRO A 245 -15.53 -3.26 -7.34
N GLU A 246 -15.76 -4.07 -6.31
CA GLU A 246 -16.85 -5.03 -6.34
C GLU A 246 -18.20 -4.28 -6.43
N PRO A 247 -19.21 -4.85 -7.09
CA PRO A 247 -20.55 -4.28 -7.06
C PRO A 247 -21.03 -4.12 -5.61
N ASP A 248 -21.50 -2.92 -5.27
CA ASP A 248 -21.93 -2.54 -3.91
C ASP A 248 -20.78 -2.49 -2.87
N GLU A 249 -19.51 -2.42 -3.31
CA GLU A 249 -18.38 -2.21 -2.42
C GLU A 249 -18.43 -0.81 -1.79
N ARG A 250 -18.40 -0.80 -0.45
CA ARG A 250 -18.44 0.42 0.35
C ARG A 250 -17.31 0.42 1.33
N MET A 251 -16.65 1.55 1.43
CA MET A 251 -15.58 1.77 2.38
C MET A 251 -15.84 2.99 3.24
N ILE A 252 -15.36 2.96 4.47
CA ILE A 252 -15.36 4.13 5.34
C ILE A 252 -14.12 4.96 5.00
N VAL A 253 -14.31 6.19 4.56
CA VAL A 253 -13.22 7.13 4.29
C VAL A 253 -13.14 8.12 5.45
N ALA A 254 -11.93 8.28 6.00
CA ALA A 254 -11.64 9.18 7.09
C ALA A 254 -10.54 10.16 6.69
N PHE A 255 -10.90 11.43 6.50
CA PHE A 255 -9.94 12.52 6.34
C PHE A 255 -9.49 12.98 7.72
N CYS A 256 -8.21 12.84 8.00
CA CYS A 256 -7.66 13.04 9.32
C CYS A 256 -6.20 13.46 9.24
N ASP A 257 -5.92 14.70 9.63
CA ASP A 257 -4.57 15.22 9.83
C ASP A 257 -4.11 14.85 11.26
N ASP A 258 -3.08 14.02 11.39
CA ASP A 258 -2.59 13.59 12.70
C ASP A 258 -1.67 14.62 13.40
N GLU A 259 -1.32 15.72 12.72
CA GLU A 259 -0.63 16.87 13.29
C GLU A 259 -1.61 17.83 14.01
N GLU A 260 -2.90 17.80 13.67
CA GLU A 260 -3.96 18.57 14.33
C GLU A 260 -4.56 17.84 15.55
N GLU A 261 -4.92 18.59 16.61
CA GLU A 261 -5.46 18.02 17.85
C GLU A 261 -6.77 17.24 17.65
N ASP A 262 -7.69 17.79 16.84
CA ASP A 262 -8.97 17.15 16.55
C ASP A 262 -8.78 15.92 15.65
N GLY A 263 -7.84 15.97 14.70
CA GLY A 263 -7.49 14.83 13.85
C GLY A 263 -6.78 13.72 14.64
N GLU A 264 -5.75 14.02 15.43
CA GLU A 264 -5.10 13.04 16.32
C GLU A 264 -6.13 12.33 17.23
N ALA A 265 -7.12 13.06 17.73
CA ALA A 265 -8.21 12.49 18.51
C ALA A 265 -9.06 11.48 17.70
N LEU A 266 -9.49 11.84 16.49
CA LEU A 266 -10.23 10.93 15.61
C LEU A 266 -9.40 9.70 15.23
N PHE A 267 -8.14 9.90 14.86
CA PHE A 267 -7.22 8.82 14.50
C PHE A 267 -7.06 7.79 15.62
N ASN A 268 -6.93 8.25 16.87
CA ASN A 268 -6.84 7.36 18.03
C ASN A 268 -8.15 6.59 18.28
N LEU A 269 -9.31 7.22 18.07
CA LEU A 269 -10.61 6.54 18.12
C LEU A 269 -10.70 5.45 17.04
N LEU A 270 -10.33 5.76 15.79
CA LEU A 270 -10.35 4.81 14.68
C LEU A 270 -9.37 3.65 14.90
N LYS A 271 -8.20 3.89 15.48
CA LYS A 271 -7.28 2.81 15.92
C LYS A 271 -7.94 1.89 16.94
N GLN A 272 -8.76 2.40 17.85
CA GLN A 272 -9.46 1.56 18.81
C GLN A 272 -10.60 0.79 18.15
N ILE A 273 -11.38 1.43 17.28
CA ILE A 273 -12.39 0.79 16.46
C ILE A 273 -11.79 -0.35 15.63
N ASN A 274 -10.65 -0.14 14.98
CA ASN A 274 -9.93 -1.19 14.22
C ASN A 274 -9.66 -2.42 15.10
N ARG A 275 -9.19 -2.21 16.34
CA ARG A 275 -8.88 -3.29 17.28
C ARG A 275 -10.11 -4.06 17.71
N ASP A 276 -11.19 -3.35 18.02
CA ASP A 276 -12.44 -3.94 18.52
C ASP A 276 -13.23 -4.65 17.40
N ASN A 277 -12.92 -4.32 16.13
CA ASN A 277 -13.55 -4.86 14.93
C ASN A 277 -12.63 -5.72 14.06
N ALA A 278 -11.46 -6.15 14.57
CA ALA A 278 -10.46 -6.89 13.80
C ALA A 278 -10.98 -8.21 13.17
N GLN A 279 -12.05 -8.79 13.71
CA GLN A 279 -12.78 -9.95 13.18
C GLN A 279 -13.56 -9.67 11.88
N TYR A 280 -13.78 -8.41 11.54
CA TYR A 280 -14.48 -7.96 10.34
C TYR A 280 -13.54 -7.60 9.19
N ALA A 281 -12.25 -7.93 9.31
CA ALA A 281 -11.29 -7.79 8.22
C ALA A 281 -11.78 -8.45 6.92
N GLY A 282 -11.52 -7.79 5.79
CA GLY A 282 -12.05 -8.17 4.47
C GLY A 282 -13.56 -7.91 4.28
N ARG A 283 -14.23 -7.28 5.26
CA ARG A 283 -15.65 -6.89 5.17
C ARG A 283 -15.90 -5.46 5.63
N LEU A 284 -15.23 -5.03 6.69
CA LEU A 284 -15.17 -3.64 7.12
C LEU A 284 -13.84 -3.08 6.64
N GLU A 285 -13.90 -2.03 5.82
CA GLU A 285 -12.72 -1.31 5.35
C GLU A 285 -12.79 0.16 5.76
N ILE A 286 -11.73 0.63 6.39
CA ILE A 286 -11.53 2.01 6.81
C ILE A 286 -10.25 2.53 6.13
N LEU A 287 -10.42 3.49 5.22
CA LEU A 287 -9.35 4.20 4.56
C LEU A 287 -9.07 5.52 5.29
N LEU A 288 -7.89 5.63 5.88
CA LEU A 288 -7.36 6.85 6.45
C LEU A 288 -6.68 7.67 5.35
N ILE A 289 -7.06 8.93 5.21
CA ILE A 289 -6.41 9.87 4.30
C ILE A 289 -5.92 11.04 5.13
N ASP A 290 -4.60 11.23 5.13
CA ASP A 290 -4.01 12.47 5.59
C ASP A 290 -4.09 13.50 4.45
N PRO A 291 -4.83 14.62 4.62
CA PRO A 291 -4.94 15.63 3.57
C PRO A 291 -3.60 16.31 3.23
N ASP A 292 -2.67 16.39 4.19
CA ASP A 292 -1.35 17.02 3.99
C ASP A 292 -0.46 16.19 3.07
N ASP A 293 -0.68 14.87 3.02
CA ASP A 293 -0.03 14.00 2.05
C ASP A 293 -0.51 14.30 0.62
N PHE A 294 -1.75 14.76 0.41
CA PHE A 294 -2.36 14.95 -0.91
C PHE A 294 -2.94 16.36 -1.14
N PRO A 295 -2.13 17.44 -1.04
CA PRO A 295 -2.63 18.80 -1.04
C PRO A 295 -3.31 19.22 -2.35
N LEU A 296 -2.98 18.54 -3.46
CA LEU A 296 -3.59 18.80 -4.77
C LEU A 296 -4.95 18.13 -4.95
N MET A 297 -5.31 17.19 -4.08
CA MET A 297 -6.56 16.43 -4.15
C MET A 297 -7.66 16.99 -3.25
N ILE A 298 -7.31 17.87 -2.30
CA ILE A 298 -8.24 18.45 -1.32
C ILE A 298 -9.43 19.11 -2.05
N ASP A 299 -9.17 20.08 -2.94
CA ASP A 299 -10.21 20.78 -3.71
C ASP A 299 -11.14 19.82 -4.48
N GLU A 300 -10.57 18.74 -5.04
CA GLU A 300 -11.33 17.76 -5.81
C GLU A 300 -12.21 16.92 -4.88
N TRP A 301 -11.70 16.46 -3.73
CA TRP A 301 -12.49 15.70 -2.75
C TRP A 301 -13.60 16.54 -2.10
N GLU A 302 -13.31 17.79 -1.74
CA GLU A 302 -14.33 18.72 -1.23
C GLU A 302 -15.44 18.96 -2.26
N SER A 303 -15.07 19.20 -3.52
CA SER A 303 -16.06 19.38 -4.58
C SER A 303 -16.83 18.10 -4.91
N MET A 304 -16.19 16.93 -4.85
CA MET A 304 -16.81 15.65 -5.18
C MET A 304 -17.80 15.22 -4.10
N PHE A 305 -17.41 15.34 -2.83
CA PHE A 305 -18.18 14.82 -1.71
C PHE A 305 -19.03 15.89 -1.01
N GLY A 306 -18.80 17.17 -1.29
CA GLY A 306 -19.51 18.27 -0.64
C GLY A 306 -19.16 18.43 0.84
N ILE A 307 -17.89 18.17 1.18
CA ILE A 307 -17.32 18.25 2.53
C ILE A 307 -16.32 19.41 2.63
N GLU A 308 -15.96 19.76 3.86
CA GLU A 308 -14.98 20.80 4.17
C GLU A 308 -13.82 20.14 4.94
N ILE A 309 -12.78 19.72 4.22
CA ILE A 309 -11.61 19.02 4.78
C ILE A 309 -10.72 20.00 5.54
N GLU A 310 -10.61 21.26 5.07
CA GLU A 310 -9.81 22.30 5.74
C GLU A 310 -10.38 22.75 7.10
N GLU A 311 -11.67 22.52 7.38
CA GLU A 311 -12.28 22.94 8.65
C GLU A 311 -12.07 21.93 9.80
N GLY A 312 -11.67 20.70 9.48
CA GLY A 312 -11.39 19.65 10.46
C GLY A 312 -11.63 18.25 9.91
N PRO A 313 -11.50 17.22 10.77
CA PRO A 313 -11.58 15.83 10.33
C PRO A 313 -12.97 15.47 9.81
N GLN A 314 -13.01 14.63 8.78
CA GLN A 314 -14.25 14.14 8.13
C GLN A 314 -14.28 12.61 8.15
N LEU A 315 -15.46 12.03 8.33
CA LEU A 315 -15.68 10.59 8.32
C LEU A 315 -16.94 10.27 7.52
N GLY A 316 -16.87 9.34 6.57
CA GLY A 316 -18.02 9.01 5.73
C GLY A 316 -17.97 7.59 5.18
N LEU A 317 -19.13 7.06 4.82
CA LEU A 317 -19.26 5.81 4.08
C LEU A 317 -19.37 6.15 2.59
N VAL A 318 -18.42 5.70 1.78
CA VAL A 318 -18.35 6.00 0.34
C VAL A 318 -18.61 4.74 -0.47
N ASP A 319 -19.49 4.85 -1.46
CA ASP A 319 -19.62 3.87 -2.54
C ASP A 319 -18.53 4.12 -3.57
N ILE A 320 -17.67 3.13 -3.79
CA ILE A 320 -16.55 3.29 -4.73
C ILE A 320 -17.05 3.33 -6.18
N SER A 321 -18.13 2.62 -6.48
CA SER A 321 -18.69 2.52 -7.83
C SER A 321 -19.37 3.82 -8.26
N ASP A 322 -20.20 4.39 -7.38
CA ASP A 322 -21.01 5.57 -7.69
C ASP A 322 -20.39 6.89 -7.20
N ARG A 323 -19.31 6.82 -6.40
CA ARG A 323 -18.62 7.98 -5.79
C ARG A 323 -19.53 8.85 -4.93
N GLU A 324 -20.60 8.26 -4.41
CA GLU A 324 -21.52 8.90 -3.49
C GLU A 324 -21.15 8.53 -2.05
N GLY A 325 -21.19 9.52 -1.15
CA GLY A 325 -20.80 9.34 0.24
C GLY A 325 -21.89 9.80 1.21
N VAL A 326 -22.11 9.03 2.27
CA VAL A 326 -22.90 9.43 3.45
C VAL A 326 -21.93 9.78 4.57
N TRP A 327 -21.89 11.07 4.91
CA TRP A 327 -20.96 11.61 5.89
C TRP A 327 -21.54 11.58 7.30
N PHE A 328 -20.68 11.22 8.25
CA PHE A 328 -20.98 11.23 9.67
C PHE A 328 -21.02 12.66 10.19
N ASP A 329 -22.04 12.98 11.00
CA ASP A 329 -22.12 14.28 11.66
C ASP A 329 -21.11 14.36 12.81
N MET A 330 -19.95 14.95 12.52
CA MET A 330 -18.82 15.11 13.44
C MET A 330 -19.17 15.89 14.71
N THR A 331 -20.26 16.67 14.72
CA THR A 331 -20.71 17.38 15.94
C THR A 331 -21.20 16.43 17.04
N GLN A 332 -21.46 15.16 16.71
CA GLN A 332 -21.77 14.11 17.67
C GLN A 332 -20.55 13.66 18.49
N LEU A 333 -19.33 13.96 18.03
CA LEU A 333 -18.10 13.65 18.74
C LEU A 333 -17.56 14.88 19.45
N ASN A 334 -17.07 14.68 20.67
CA ASN A 334 -16.30 15.71 21.36
C ASN A 334 -14.81 15.40 21.20
N LEU A 335 -14.18 15.95 20.15
CA LEU A 335 -12.76 15.75 19.86
C LEU A 335 -11.86 16.68 20.68
N LYS A 336 -12.36 17.86 21.08
CA LYS A 336 -11.60 18.85 21.86
C LYS A 336 -11.30 18.41 23.29
N GLU A 337 -12.18 17.62 23.89
CA GLU A 337 -11.99 17.01 25.21
C GLU A 337 -11.88 15.48 25.07
N SER A 338 -11.14 15.03 24.05
CA SER A 338 -11.05 13.62 23.62
C SER A 338 -10.85 12.64 24.76
N ASN A 339 -9.93 12.91 25.69
CA ASN A 339 -9.66 12.01 26.83
C ASN A 339 -10.83 11.85 27.81
N GLU A 340 -11.65 12.88 28.00
CA GLU A 340 -12.80 12.81 28.93
C GLU A 340 -14.02 12.15 28.29
N TYR A 341 -14.15 12.27 26.97
CA TYR A 341 -15.29 11.78 26.20
C TYR A 341 -14.98 10.56 25.34
N GLU A 342 -13.76 9.99 25.44
CA GLU A 342 -13.30 8.84 24.65
C GLU A 342 -14.32 7.70 24.62
N ALA A 343 -14.79 7.26 25.79
CA ALA A 343 -15.77 6.18 25.89
C ALA A 343 -17.11 6.50 25.22
N GLN A 344 -17.57 7.76 25.29
CA GLN A 344 -18.83 8.18 24.66
C GLN A 344 -18.65 8.29 23.13
N ASN A 345 -17.53 8.85 22.68
CA ASN A 345 -17.18 8.96 21.27
C ASN A 345 -17.09 7.56 20.63
N LEU A 346 -16.45 6.59 21.31
CA LEU A 346 -16.37 5.20 20.84
C LEU A 346 -17.75 4.53 20.76
N GLU A 347 -18.62 4.76 21.74
CA GLU A 347 -19.98 4.20 21.73
C GLU A 347 -20.77 4.71 20.51
N VAL A 348 -20.67 6.01 20.22
CA VAL A 348 -21.33 6.64 19.07
C VAL A 348 -20.76 6.11 17.75
N LEU A 349 -19.43 6.05 17.62
CA LEU A 349 -18.77 5.54 16.41
C LEU A 349 -19.06 4.06 16.18
N GLN A 350 -18.99 3.23 17.23
CA GLN A 350 -19.31 1.82 17.11
C GLN A 350 -20.77 1.62 16.70
N ALA A 351 -21.70 2.37 17.27
CA ALA A 351 -23.12 2.29 16.89
C ALA A 351 -23.36 2.68 15.42
N TRP A 352 -22.57 3.62 14.88
CA TRP A 352 -22.61 3.98 13.47
C TRP A 352 -22.05 2.86 12.58
N ILE A 353 -20.92 2.26 12.96
CA ILE A 353 -20.32 1.12 12.24
C ILE A 353 -21.24 -0.09 12.26
N ASP A 354 -21.85 -0.40 13.40
CA ASP A 354 -22.81 -1.51 13.52
C ASP A 354 -24.00 -1.30 12.56
N GLN A 355 -24.50 -0.07 12.43
CA GLN A 355 -25.56 0.27 11.47
C GLN A 355 -25.12 0.10 10.01
N ILE A 356 -23.86 0.40 9.69
CA ILE A 356 -23.28 0.16 8.36
C ILE A 356 -23.22 -1.34 8.09
N MET A 357 -22.69 -2.12 9.04
CA MET A 357 -22.55 -3.57 8.91
C MET A 357 -23.92 -4.29 8.84
N GLU A 358 -24.96 -3.72 9.46
CA GLU A 358 -26.34 -4.22 9.35
C GLU A 358 -27.03 -3.79 8.04
N GLY A 359 -26.43 -2.91 7.24
CA GLY A 359 -27.03 -2.36 6.02
C GLY A 359 -28.19 -1.39 6.30
N SER A 360 -28.24 -0.81 7.50
CA SER A 360 -29.25 0.19 7.89
C SER A 360 -28.92 1.57 7.32
N ILE A 361 -27.65 1.86 7.09
CA ILE A 361 -27.18 3.04 6.38
C ILE A 361 -26.83 2.61 4.95
N ASN A 362 -27.73 2.93 4.01
CA ASN A 362 -27.53 2.68 2.58
C ASN A 362 -27.48 3.99 1.80
N ASN A 363 -26.65 4.01 0.76
CA ASN A 363 -26.54 5.11 -0.19
C ASN A 363 -27.76 5.21 -1.13
N ASP A 364 -28.72 4.28 -1.04
CA ASP A 364 -29.96 4.26 -1.80
C ASP A 364 -30.93 5.40 -1.40
N PHE A 365 -30.60 6.63 -1.78
CA PHE A 365 -31.58 7.72 -1.87
C PHE A 365 -32.39 7.63 -3.17
N HIS A 366 -32.94 6.44 -3.46
CA HIS A 366 -34.04 6.29 -4.41
C HIS A 366 -35.37 6.08 -3.67
N GLU A 367 -36.06 7.19 -3.42
CA GLU A 367 -37.51 7.28 -3.17
C GLU A 367 -38.11 6.22 -2.22
N SER A 368 -37.86 6.35 -0.92
CA SER A 368 -38.78 5.81 0.09
C SER A 368 -39.65 6.92 0.67
N SER A 369 -40.82 7.04 0.04
CA SER A 369 -42.04 7.74 0.42
C SER A 369 -42.05 8.51 1.75
N CYS A 370 -42.46 9.78 1.65
CA CYS A 370 -43.36 10.47 2.58
C CYS A 370 -44.00 9.56 3.66
N THR A 371 -43.51 9.64 4.90
CA THR A 371 -44.36 9.47 6.08
C THR A 371 -44.60 10.82 6.71
N SER A 372 -45.64 11.49 6.20
CA SER A 372 -46.28 12.63 6.84
C SER A 372 -46.80 12.24 8.22
N VAL A 373 -46.15 12.70 9.29
CA VAL A 373 -46.80 12.86 10.60
C VAL A 373 -46.29 14.12 11.28
N ARG A 374 -47.00 15.25 11.06
CA ARG A 374 -47.19 16.26 12.11
C ARG A 374 -48.53 16.99 11.93
N LYS A 375 -49.49 16.45 12.68
CA LYS A 375 -50.60 17.08 13.42
C LYS A 375 -51.41 18.20 12.74
N ARG A 376 -52.61 17.79 12.36
CA ARG A 376 -53.84 18.60 12.34
C ARG A 376 -54.07 19.19 13.74
N GLY A 377 -54.31 20.50 13.84
CA GLY A 377 -54.65 21.15 15.12
C GLY A 377 -54.75 22.67 15.03
N GLU A 378 -55.62 23.19 14.15
CA GLU A 378 -56.19 24.53 14.31
C GLU A 378 -57.52 24.40 15.08
N LEU A 379 -57.59 25.05 16.24
CA LEU A 379 -58.67 25.95 16.68
C LEU A 379 -58.21 26.72 17.92
#